data_AF-A0A429EYX0-F1
#
_entry.id   AF-A0A429EYX0-F1
#
_cell.length_a   1.000
_cell.length_b   1.000
_cell.length_c   1.000
_cell.angle_alpha   90.00
_cell.angle_beta   90.00
_cell.angle_gamma   90.00
#
_symmetry.space_group_name_H-M   'P 1'
#
loop_
_entity.id
_entity.type
_entity.pdbx_description
1 polymer ?
#
loop_
_entity_poly.entity_id
_entity_poly.type
_entity_poly.pdbx_seq_one_letter_code
_entity_poly.pdbx_strand_id
1 'polypeptide(L)'
;MSQSIRFTDPNFKLAVVQELMYNQELLPKFDLGQYAAEKGFTYDSGSVEAVPEALAYFEALEIPAEFAEKITEIEMDGGNEIYLQIAPNWDGEDSLFDVDEFADVDHFPHLKSMTLLYTGNDEALETLRARGIEADWV
;
A
#
# COMPACT_ATOMS: atom_id res chain seq x y z
N MET A 1 2.16 22.35 -11.40
CA MET A 1 2.97 21.13 -11.29
C MET A 1 2.80 20.66 -9.87
N SER A 2 1.83 19.78 -9.61
CA SER A 2 1.70 19.18 -8.28
C SER A 2 2.88 18.24 -8.11
N GLN A 3 3.65 18.43 -7.04
CA GLN A 3 4.77 17.54 -6.71
C GLN A 3 4.19 16.19 -6.28
N SER A 4 4.75 15.08 -6.77
CA SER A 4 4.40 13.73 -6.33
C SER A 4 5.28 13.30 -5.15
N ILE A 5 4.72 12.48 -4.26
CA ILE A 5 5.45 11.83 -3.17
C ILE A 5 6.41 10.81 -3.76
N ARG A 6 7.65 10.76 -3.26
CA ARG A 6 8.64 9.77 -3.67
C ARG A 6 8.77 8.73 -2.58
N PHE A 7 8.33 7.52 -2.88
CA PHE A 7 8.43 6.41 -1.95
C PHE A 7 9.76 5.70 -2.09
N THR A 8 10.38 5.36 -0.96
CA THR A 8 11.54 4.46 -0.89
C THR A 8 11.12 3.01 -0.86
N ASP A 9 9.98 2.71 -0.22
CA ASP A 9 9.42 1.37 -0.11
C ASP A 9 8.15 1.21 -0.98
N PRO A 10 8.11 0.24 -1.90
CA PRO A 10 6.95 0.04 -2.76
C PRO A 10 5.73 -0.45 -1.99
N ASN A 11 5.89 -1.22 -0.92
CA ASN A 11 4.78 -1.75 -0.13
C ASN A 11 4.23 -0.68 0.83
N PHE A 12 5.06 0.23 1.32
CA PHE A 12 4.57 1.44 2.02
C PHE A 12 3.68 2.27 1.08
N LYS A 13 4.11 2.45 -0.17
CA LYS A 13 3.30 3.11 -1.19
C LYS A 13 1.95 2.41 -1.37
N LEU A 14 1.92 1.08 -1.43
CA LEU A 14 0.66 0.33 -1.55
C LEU A 14 -0.27 0.58 -0.36
N ALA A 15 0.25 0.60 0.86
CA ALA A 15 -0.54 0.91 2.06
C ALA A 15 -1.15 2.33 2.01
N VAL A 16 -0.40 3.31 1.50
CA VAL A 16 -0.92 4.67 1.28
C VAL A 16 -1.98 4.70 0.18
N VAL A 17 -1.77 3.96 -0.91
CA VAL A 17 -2.75 3.86 -1.99
C VAL A 17 -4.02 3.18 -1.50
N GLN A 18 -3.93 2.15 -0.65
CA GLN A 18 -5.10 1.53 -0.03
C GLN A 18 -5.98 2.58 0.65
N GLU A 19 -5.37 3.38 1.52
CA GLU A 19 -6.07 4.42 2.27
C GLU A 19 -6.67 5.49 1.33
N LEU A 20 -5.91 6.01 0.37
CA LEU A 20 -6.41 7.06 -0.52
C LEU A 20 -7.46 6.57 -1.52
N MET A 21 -7.29 5.37 -2.09
CA MET A 21 -8.09 4.88 -3.20
C MET A 21 -9.35 4.17 -2.74
N TYR A 22 -9.25 3.31 -1.72
CA TYR A 22 -10.35 2.45 -1.32
C TYR A 22 -11.05 2.93 -0.06
N ASN A 23 -10.33 3.49 0.91
CA ASN A 23 -10.92 3.94 2.18
C ASN A 23 -11.47 5.38 2.07
N GLN A 24 -10.65 6.32 1.57
CA GLN A 24 -11.05 7.73 1.43
C GLN A 24 -11.67 8.08 0.06
N GLU A 25 -11.50 7.21 -0.94
CA GLU A 25 -12.00 7.40 -2.31
C GLU A 25 -11.51 8.71 -2.99
N LEU A 26 -10.32 9.18 -2.62
CA LEU A 26 -9.66 10.38 -3.19
C LEU A 26 -8.93 10.08 -4.51
N LEU A 27 -8.63 8.82 -4.77
CA LEU A 27 -8.09 8.33 -6.04
C LEU A 27 -9.13 7.45 -6.75
N PRO A 28 -9.14 7.40 -8.09
CA PRO A 28 -10.03 6.51 -8.82
C PRO A 28 -9.71 5.06 -8.47
N LYS A 29 -10.76 4.27 -8.15
CA LYS A 29 -10.61 2.86 -7.83
C LYS A 29 -10.03 2.10 -9.00
N PHE A 30 -9.03 1.28 -8.70
CA PHE A 30 -8.49 0.31 -9.65
C PHE A 30 -9.31 -0.99 -9.53
N ASP A 31 -9.63 -1.58 -10.68
CA ASP A 31 -10.26 -2.88 -10.79
C ASP A 31 -9.47 -3.71 -11.80
N LEU A 32 -8.88 -4.81 -11.35
CA LEU A 32 -8.01 -5.65 -12.15
C LEU A 32 -8.73 -6.23 -13.37
N GLY A 33 -9.99 -6.63 -13.20
CA GLY A 33 -10.79 -7.22 -14.28
C GLY A 33 -11.08 -6.23 -15.40
N GLN A 34 -11.48 -5.01 -15.03
CA GLN A 34 -11.69 -3.91 -15.95
C GLN A 34 -10.37 -3.52 -16.63
N TYR A 35 -9.29 -3.39 -15.85
CA TYR A 35 -7.97 -3.03 -16.37
C TYR A 35 -7.45 -4.07 -17.37
N ALA A 36 -7.61 -5.36 -17.07
CA ALA A 36 -7.26 -6.46 -17.96
C ALA A 36 -8.06 -6.42 -19.27
N ALA A 37 -9.37 -6.17 -19.19
CA ALA A 37 -10.22 -6.01 -20.37
C ALA A 37 -9.82 -4.80 -21.23
N GLU A 38 -9.48 -3.67 -20.61
CA GLU A 38 -9.05 -2.44 -21.30
C GLU A 38 -7.67 -2.58 -21.96
N LYS A 39 -6.73 -3.28 -21.30
CA LYS A 39 -5.36 -3.49 -21.79
C LYS A 39 -5.22 -4.72 -22.69
N GLY A 40 -6.20 -5.63 -22.68
CA GLY A 40 -6.23 -6.83 -23.50
C GLY A 40 -5.29 -7.94 -23.03
N PHE A 41 -5.06 -8.06 -21.72
CA PHE A 41 -4.33 -9.19 -21.12
C PHE A 41 -5.26 -10.09 -20.31
N THR A 42 -4.78 -11.30 -20.00
CA THR A 42 -5.47 -12.26 -19.13
C THR A 42 -4.55 -12.61 -17.98
N TYR A 43 -5.13 -12.86 -16.81
CA TYR A 43 -4.41 -13.29 -15.62
C TYR A 43 -5.10 -14.53 -15.03
N ASP A 44 -4.36 -15.31 -14.25
CA ASP A 44 -4.92 -16.43 -13.50
C ASP A 44 -5.48 -15.91 -12.17
N SER A 45 -6.81 -15.78 -12.09
CA SER A 45 -7.48 -15.34 -10.87
C SER A 45 -7.40 -16.34 -9.71
N GLY A 46 -6.93 -17.57 -9.95
CA GLY A 46 -6.68 -18.56 -8.91
C GLY A 46 -5.24 -18.56 -8.40
N SER A 47 -4.35 -17.78 -9.01
CA SER A 47 -2.97 -17.67 -8.54
C SER A 47 -2.87 -16.80 -7.29
N VAL A 48 -2.00 -17.22 -6.38
CA VAL A 48 -1.61 -16.44 -5.19
C VAL A 48 -0.51 -15.42 -5.52
N GLU A 49 0.10 -15.52 -6.70
CA GLU A 49 1.16 -14.62 -7.16
C GLU A 49 0.59 -13.29 -7.66
N ALA A 50 1.40 -12.22 -7.53
CA ALA A 50 1.06 -10.92 -8.09
C ALA A 50 0.93 -10.96 -9.62
N VAL A 51 -0.11 -10.30 -10.13
CA VAL A 51 -0.28 -10.02 -11.55
C VAL A 51 0.67 -8.89 -11.95
N PRO A 52 1.66 -9.13 -12.83
CA PRO A 52 2.71 -8.16 -13.14
C PRO A 52 2.17 -6.82 -13.66
N GLU A 53 1.11 -6.85 -14.46
CA GLU A 53 0.48 -5.66 -15.01
C GLU A 53 -0.20 -4.79 -13.94
N ALA A 54 -0.73 -5.41 -12.88
CA ALA A 54 -1.32 -4.71 -11.74
C ALA A 54 -0.21 -4.07 -10.89
N LEU A 55 0.84 -4.82 -10.60
CA LEU A 55 2.00 -4.31 -9.86
C LEU A 55 2.64 -3.12 -10.60
N ALA A 56 2.83 -3.23 -11.91
CA ALA A 56 3.36 -2.15 -12.74
C ALA A 56 2.46 -0.91 -12.76
N TYR A 57 1.13 -1.09 -12.70
CA TYR A 57 0.20 0.03 -12.58
C TYR A 57 0.43 0.80 -11.27
N PHE A 58 0.49 0.11 -10.13
CA PHE A 58 0.70 0.75 -8.84
C PHE A 58 2.11 1.31 -8.67
N GLU A 59 3.13 0.68 -9.26
CA GLU A 59 4.48 1.23 -9.31
C GLU A 59 4.53 2.56 -10.07
N ALA A 60 3.84 2.65 -11.21
CA ALA A 60 3.76 3.87 -12.02
C ALA A 60 2.79 4.93 -11.48
N LEU A 61 1.88 4.58 -10.57
CA LEU A 61 0.87 5.50 -10.03
C LEU A 61 1.54 6.63 -9.23
N GLU A 62 1.42 7.87 -9.68
CA GLU A 62 1.92 9.03 -8.95
C GLU A 62 0.90 9.51 -7.91
N ILE A 63 1.36 9.70 -6.67
CA ILE A 63 0.52 10.21 -5.58
C ILE A 63 0.83 11.69 -5.37
N PRO A 64 -0.14 12.61 -5.59
CA PRO A 64 0.03 14.03 -5.30
C PRO A 64 0.39 14.28 -3.83
N ALA A 65 1.41 15.10 -3.58
CA ALA A 65 1.88 15.41 -2.22
C ALA A 65 0.81 16.13 -1.36
N GLU A 66 -0.18 16.77 -1.98
CA GLU A 66 -1.31 17.37 -1.27
C GLU A 66 -2.17 16.36 -0.49
N PHE A 67 -2.14 15.08 -0.89
CA PHE A 67 -2.85 14.03 -0.17
C PHE A 67 -2.10 13.54 1.08
N ALA A 68 -0.81 13.85 1.22
CA ALA A 68 -0.03 13.42 2.38
C ALA A 68 -0.62 13.96 3.70
N GLU A 69 -1.18 15.17 3.69
CA GLU A 69 -1.83 15.78 4.87
C GLU A 69 -3.17 15.12 5.23
N LYS A 70 -3.73 14.28 4.34
CA LYS A 70 -5.00 13.56 4.55
C LYS A 70 -4.81 12.20 5.20
N ILE A 71 -3.58 11.69 5.22
CA ILE A 71 -3.26 10.41 5.87
C ILE A 71 -3.04 10.68 7.35
N THR A 72 -3.91 10.13 8.18
CA THR A 72 -3.75 10.16 9.64
C THR A 72 -3.51 8.78 10.24
N GLU A 73 -3.85 7.74 9.49
CA GLU A 73 -3.76 6.34 9.89
C GLU A 73 -3.45 5.50 8.64
N ILE A 74 -2.68 4.44 8.83
CA ILE A 74 -2.44 3.42 7.81
C ILE A 74 -2.74 2.06 8.44
N GLU A 75 -3.67 1.33 7.86
CA GLU A 75 -4.03 -0.03 8.30
C GLU A 75 -3.69 -1.04 7.21
N MET A 76 -2.66 -1.84 7.44
CA MET A 76 -2.37 -3.01 6.63
C MET A 76 -3.13 -4.21 7.18
N ASP A 77 -3.86 -4.89 6.30
CA ASP A 77 -4.54 -6.15 6.57
C ASP A 77 -4.43 -7.06 5.34
N GLY A 78 -4.30 -8.37 5.57
CA GLY A 78 -4.18 -9.36 4.49
C GLY A 78 -5.36 -9.31 3.49
N GLY A 79 -6.54 -8.91 3.96
CA GLY A 79 -7.76 -8.74 3.17
C GLY A 79 -7.93 -7.36 2.54
N ASN A 80 -6.93 -6.47 2.61
CA ASN A 80 -7.02 -5.16 1.97
C ASN A 80 -7.23 -5.31 0.45
N GLU A 81 -8.16 -4.51 -0.08
CA GLU A 81 -8.57 -4.55 -1.48
C GLU A 81 -7.37 -4.39 -2.42
N ILE A 82 -6.41 -3.50 -2.14
CA ILE A 82 -5.25 -3.31 -3.00
C ILE A 82 -4.43 -4.59 -3.21
N TYR A 83 -4.29 -5.42 -2.16
CA TYR A 83 -3.53 -6.66 -2.25
C TYR A 83 -4.27 -7.67 -3.11
N LEU A 84 -5.60 -7.77 -2.97
CA LEU A 84 -6.44 -8.64 -3.81
C LEU A 84 -6.55 -8.14 -5.26
N GLN A 85 -6.39 -6.84 -5.50
CA GLN A 85 -6.32 -6.30 -6.87
C GLN A 85 -4.96 -6.57 -7.54
N ILE A 86 -3.91 -6.83 -6.76
CA ILE A 86 -2.57 -7.20 -7.26
C ILE A 86 -2.44 -8.72 -7.37
N ALA A 87 -2.83 -9.44 -6.33
CA ALA A 87 -2.73 -10.90 -6.18
C ALA A 87 -4.10 -11.44 -5.73
N PRO A 88 -5.00 -11.81 -6.67
CA PRO A 88 -6.42 -12.08 -6.39
C PRO A 88 -6.73 -13.17 -5.39
N ASN A 89 -5.83 -14.15 -5.26
CA ASN A 89 -6.00 -15.26 -4.34
C ASN A 89 -4.90 -15.29 -3.27
N TRP A 90 -4.23 -14.16 -3.02
CA TRP A 90 -3.22 -14.06 -1.96
C TRP A 90 -3.83 -14.40 -0.59
N ASP A 91 -3.14 -15.24 0.16
CA ASP A 91 -3.60 -15.80 1.43
C ASP A 91 -2.96 -15.14 2.66
N GLY A 92 -2.01 -14.22 2.45
CA GLY A 92 -1.30 -13.56 3.54
C GLY A 92 -0.17 -14.37 4.15
N GLU A 93 0.17 -15.55 3.60
CA GLU A 93 1.17 -16.45 4.19
C GLU A 93 2.62 -16.17 3.76
N ASP A 94 2.85 -15.18 2.90
CA ASP A 94 4.17 -14.78 2.43
C ASP A 94 4.49 -13.29 2.66
N SER A 95 5.72 -12.91 2.33
CA SER A 95 6.26 -11.55 2.51
C SER A 95 6.02 -10.62 1.32
N LEU A 96 5.06 -10.94 0.42
CA LEU A 96 4.86 -10.18 -0.83
C LEU A 96 4.58 -8.70 -0.59
N PHE A 97 3.86 -8.36 0.49
CA PHE A 97 3.45 -7.00 0.82
C PHE A 97 4.06 -6.46 2.12
N ASP A 98 5.14 -7.09 2.61
CA ASP A 98 5.85 -6.64 3.82
C ASP A 98 6.52 -5.27 3.58
N VAL A 99 6.47 -4.39 4.57
CA VAL A 99 7.14 -3.09 4.54
C VAL A 99 8.46 -3.20 5.29
N ASP A 100 9.56 -2.91 4.62
CA ASP A 100 10.91 -3.01 5.18
C ASP A 100 11.53 -1.64 5.50
N GLU A 101 11.13 -0.58 4.77
CA GLU A 101 11.71 0.77 4.95
C GLU A 101 10.65 1.82 5.34
N PHE A 102 10.88 2.47 6.49
CA PHE A 102 9.93 3.41 7.11
C PHE A 102 10.33 4.88 6.98
N ALA A 103 11.29 5.20 6.11
CA ALA A 103 11.69 6.59 5.83
C ALA A 103 10.54 7.41 5.22
N ASP A 104 9.63 6.76 4.50
CA ASP A 104 8.48 7.39 3.84
C ASP A 104 7.49 8.06 4.81
N VAL A 105 7.53 7.68 6.09
CA VAL A 105 6.75 8.31 7.17
C VAL A 105 6.98 9.82 7.23
N ASP A 106 8.18 10.29 6.90
CA ASP A 106 8.53 11.72 6.92
C ASP A 106 7.69 12.55 5.91
N HIS A 107 7.01 11.90 4.97
CA HIS A 107 6.08 12.56 4.06
C HIS A 107 4.71 12.88 4.68
N PHE A 108 4.32 12.23 5.78
CA PHE A 108 2.96 12.26 6.32
C PHE A 108 2.90 12.99 7.67
N PRO A 109 2.79 14.33 7.68
CA PRO A 109 2.91 15.14 8.91
C PRO A 109 1.77 14.93 9.92
N HIS A 110 0.65 14.32 9.49
CA HIS A 110 -0.51 14.07 10.33
C HIS A 110 -0.73 12.59 10.67
N LEU A 111 0.19 11.71 10.26
CA LEU A 111 0.14 10.28 10.56
C LEU A 111 0.33 10.06 12.07
N LYS A 112 -0.61 9.35 12.68
CA LYS A 112 -0.67 9.08 14.11
C LYS A 112 -0.58 7.60 14.43
N SER A 113 -1.14 6.75 13.58
CA SER A 113 -1.19 5.31 13.81
C SER A 113 -0.81 4.53 12.54
N MET A 114 -0.16 3.39 12.74
CA MET A 114 0.16 2.42 11.70
C MET A 114 -0.05 1.00 12.22
N THR A 115 -0.91 0.24 11.55
CA THR A 115 -1.00 -1.21 11.71
C THR A 115 -0.28 -1.84 10.52
N LEU A 116 0.69 -2.72 10.79
CA LEU A 116 1.57 -3.32 9.80
C LEU A 116 1.43 -4.84 9.77
N LEU A 117 1.69 -5.47 8.63
CA LEU A 117 1.82 -6.92 8.55
C LEU A 117 3.01 -7.40 9.39
N TYR A 118 2.84 -8.51 10.10
CA TYR A 118 3.86 -9.03 10.99
C TYR A 118 5.11 -9.53 10.24
N THR A 119 6.21 -8.79 10.36
CA THR A 119 7.53 -9.19 9.83
C THR A 119 8.49 -9.74 10.90
N GLY A 120 8.11 -9.63 12.19
CA GLY A 120 8.98 -9.93 13.32
C GLY A 120 10.11 -8.91 13.54
N ASN A 121 10.08 -7.77 12.85
CA ASN A 121 11.06 -6.70 13.00
C ASN A 121 10.64 -5.69 14.08
N ASP A 122 10.68 -6.06 15.35
CA ASP A 122 10.24 -5.18 16.45
C ASP A 122 10.99 -3.84 16.51
N GLU A 123 12.23 -3.77 16.00
CA GLU A 123 13.01 -2.52 15.93
C GLU A 123 12.34 -1.48 15.00
N ALA A 124 11.62 -1.93 13.97
CA ALA A 124 10.84 -1.06 13.10
C ALA A 124 9.68 -0.38 13.86
N LEU A 125 8.92 -1.13 14.66
CA LEU A 125 7.84 -0.55 15.48
C LEU A 125 8.37 0.47 16.48
N GLU A 126 9.48 0.15 17.15
CA GLU A 126 10.08 1.08 18.11
C GLU A 126 10.58 2.36 17.42
N THR A 127 11.06 2.27 16.18
CA THR A 127 11.45 3.43 15.37
C THR A 127 10.25 4.32 15.04
N LEU A 128 9.10 3.73 14.68
CA LEU A 128 7.85 4.45 14.43
C LEU A 128 7.32 5.11 15.72
N ARG A 129 7.30 4.37 16.82
CA ARG A 129 6.87 4.84 18.14
C ARG A 129 7.74 5.98 18.65
N ALA A 130 9.05 5.92 18.44
CA ALA A 130 9.97 7.01 18.77
C ALA A 130 9.68 8.31 18.00
N ARG A 131 9.03 8.21 16.82
CA ARG A 131 8.55 9.36 16.02
C ARG A 131 7.15 9.84 16.44
N GLY A 132 6.56 9.24 17.48
CA GLY A 132 5.24 9.61 17.99
C GLY A 132 4.07 8.94 17.25
N ILE A 133 4.33 7.87 16.51
CA ILE A 133 3.32 7.09 15.79
C ILE A 133 3.00 5.83 16.60
N GLU A 134 1.72 5.63 16.92
CA GLU A 134 1.23 4.38 17.48
C GLU A 134 1.39 3.28 16.43
N ALA A 135 2.26 2.30 16.67
CA ALA A 135 2.59 1.29 15.68
C ALA A 135 2.45 -0.11 16.28
N ASP A 136 1.71 -0.98 15.60
CA ASP A 136 1.43 -2.35 16.01
C ASP A 136 1.39 -3.31 14.81
N TRP A 137 1.54 -4.61 15.10
CA TRP A 137 1.39 -5.68 14.12
C TRP A 137 -0.07 -6.17 14.07
N VAL A 138 -0.51 -6.63 12.90
CA VAL A 138 -1.73 -7.44 12.72
C VAL A 138 -1.42 -8.93 12.68
#